data_AF-A0A075KBZ6-F1
#
_entry.id   AF-A0A075KBZ6-F1
#
_cell.length_a   1.000
_cell.length_b   1.000
_cell.length_c   1.000
_cell.angle_alpha   90.00
_cell.angle_beta   90.00
_cell.angle_gamma   90.00
#
_symmetry.space_group_name_H-M   'P 1'
#
loop_
_entity.id
_entity.type
_entity.pdbx_description
1 polymer ?
#
loop_
_entity_poly.entity_id
_entity_poly.type
_entity_poly.pdbx_seq_one_letter_code
_entity_poly.pdbx_strand_id
1 'polypeptide(L)' 'MDLLAFIKTLPLETFTNRGSMVTFDKIFTGLKNRNGFDNKDLLEVKLKELAKAGHLKMHRLDDDNDEHDVLVGVSFD' A
#
# COMPACT_ATOMS: atom_id res chain seq x y z
N MET A 1 14.44 -8.18 -3.00
CA MET A 1 13.04 -8.34 -3.46
C MET A 1 12.47 -6.98 -3.74
N ASP A 2 11.74 -6.84 -4.84
CA ASP A 2 11.16 -5.58 -5.28
C ASP A 2 9.74 -5.42 -4.71
N LEU A 3 9.56 -4.46 -3.80
CA LEU A 3 8.27 -4.17 -3.15
C LEU A 3 7.23 -3.75 -4.19
N LEU A 4 7.63 -2.99 -5.21
CA LEU A 4 6.75 -2.53 -6.28
C LEU A 4 6.23 -3.73 -7.09
N ALA A 5 7.12 -4.65 -7.46
CA ALA A 5 6.74 -5.88 -8.17
C ALA A 5 5.76 -6.71 -7.33
N PHE A 6 5.96 -6.80 -6.02
CA PHE A 6 5.02 -7.49 -5.13
C PHE A 6 3.65 -6.81 -5.08
N ILE A 7 3.60 -5.48 -4.89
CA ILE A 7 2.31 -4.76 -4.82
C ILE A 7 1.53 -4.94 -6.13
N LYS A 8 2.22 -4.98 -7.29
CA LYS A 8 1.60 -5.27 -8.60
C LYS A 8 1.00 -6.68 -8.72
N THR A 9 1.42 -7.63 -7.88
CA THR A 9 0.84 -8.98 -7.85
C THR A 9 -0.39 -9.09 -6.95
N LEU A 10 -0.66 -8.07 -6.13
CA LEU A 10 -1.80 -8.10 -5.22
C LEU A 10 -3.10 -7.76 -5.95
N PRO A 11 -4.24 -8.36 -5.54
CA PRO A 11 -5.53 -8.04 -6.12
C PRO A 11 -5.90 -6.59 -5.82
N LEU A 12 -6.12 -5.81 -6.89
CA LEU A 12 -6.63 -4.45 -6.80
C LEU A 12 -8.09 -4.46 -6.36
N GLU A 13 -8.43 -3.58 -5.44
CA GLU A 13 -9.82 -3.30 -5.05
C GLU A 13 -10.29 -2.02 -5.72
N THR A 14 -11.48 -2.07 -6.32
CA THR A 14 -12.09 -0.90 -6.93
C THR A 14 -12.88 -0.14 -5.86
N PHE A 15 -12.41 1.06 -5.53
CA PHE A 15 -13.15 1.97 -4.66
C PHE A 15 -13.95 2.91 -5.57
N THR A 16 -15.26 2.93 -5.36
CA THR A 16 -16.27 3.56 -6.23
C THR A 16 -15.97 5.00 -6.64
N ASN A 17 -15.19 5.75 -5.84
CA ASN A 17 -14.86 7.16 -6.12
C ASN A 17 -13.38 7.43 -6.40
N ARG A 18 -12.51 6.41 -6.39
CA ARG A 18 -11.04 6.61 -6.37
C ARG A 18 -10.26 5.63 -7.25
N GLY A 19 -10.96 4.74 -7.96
CA GLY A 19 -10.36 3.79 -8.89
C GLY A 19 -9.86 2.51 -8.23
N SER A 20 -9.10 1.72 -8.98
CA SER A 20 -8.53 0.45 -8.53
C SER A 20 -7.24 0.68 -7.76
N MET A 21 -7.16 0.18 -6.52
CA MET A 21 -6.01 0.35 -5.65
C MET A 21 -5.82 -0.84 -4.71
N VAL A 22 -4.59 -1.06 -4.27
CA VAL A 22 -4.26 -2.07 -3.24
C VAL A 22 -4.18 -1.37 -1.89
N THR A 23 -4.74 -1.96 -0.84
CA THR A 23 -4.75 -1.42 0.52
C THR A 23 -3.47 -1.76 1.29
N PHE A 24 -3.08 -0.90 2.25
CA PHE A 24 -1.92 -1.14 3.09
C PHE A 24 -1.98 -2.49 3.81
N ASP A 25 -3.13 -2.83 4.39
CA ASP A 25 -3.30 -4.08 5.13
C ASP A 25 -3.05 -5.31 4.25
N LYS A 26 -3.53 -5.31 3.00
CA LYS A 26 -3.24 -6.40 2.05
C LYS A 26 -1.77 -6.48 1.70
N ILE A 27 -1.11 -5.35 1.53
CA ILE A 27 0.34 -5.31 1.29
C ILE A 27 1.08 -5.88 2.49
N PHE A 28 0.73 -5.43 3.70
CA PHE A 28 1.36 -5.87 4.94
C PHE A 28 1.13 -7.36 5.19
N THR A 29 -0.12 -7.83 5.16
CA THR A 29 -0.50 -9.22 5.33
C THR A 29 0.18 -10.13 4.30
N GLY A 30 0.22 -9.70 3.03
CA GLY A 30 0.89 -10.47 1.99
C GLY A 30 2.42 -10.50 2.16
N LEU A 31 3.06 -9.42 2.60
CA LEU A 31 4.49 -9.42 2.93
C LEU A 31 4.80 -10.28 4.17
N LYS A 32 3.95 -10.22 5.20
CA LYS A 32 4.05 -11.04 6.40
C LYS A 32 3.98 -12.52 6.05
N ASN A 33 3.03 -12.92 5.22
CA ASN A 33 2.87 -14.30 4.79
C ASN A 33 3.98 -14.77 3.84
N ARG A 34 4.53 -13.89 3.00
CA ARG A 34 5.55 -14.27 2.02
C ARG A 34 6.95 -14.40 2.61
N ASN A 35 7.34 -13.43 3.45
CA ASN A 35 8.73 -13.28 3.91
C ASN A 35 8.85 -13.11 5.43
N GLY A 36 7.77 -13.27 6.20
CA GLY A 36 7.79 -13.01 7.64
C GLY A 36 7.95 -11.53 8.00
N PHE A 37 7.66 -10.62 7.06
CA PHE A 37 7.75 -9.18 7.30
C PHE A 37 6.70 -8.73 8.33
N ASP A 38 7.12 -8.27 9.51
CA ASP A 38 6.21 -7.91 10.59
C ASP A 38 6.25 -6.41 10.99
N ASN A 39 7.04 -5.60 10.28
CA ASN A 39 7.27 -4.21 10.65
C ASN A 39 6.45 -3.23 9.79
N LYS A 40 5.29 -2.79 10.31
CA LYS A 40 4.40 -1.84 9.61
C LYS A 40 5.07 -0.50 9.30
N ASP A 41 5.85 0.07 10.23
CA ASP A 41 6.56 1.34 10.03
C ASP A 41 7.53 1.27 8.85
N LEU A 42 8.29 0.18 8.75
CA LEU A 42 9.22 -0.02 7.65
C LEU A 42 8.49 -0.16 6.31
N LEU A 43 7.30 -0.76 6.30
CA LEU A 43 6.49 -0.84 5.08
C LEU A 43 6.03 0.55 4.65
N GLU A 44 5.53 1.35 5.59
CA GLU A 44 5.11 2.71 5.31
C GLU A 44 6.25 3.56 4.74
N VAL A 45 7.44 3.49 5.33
CA VAL A 45 8.64 4.19 4.81
C VAL A 45 8.93 3.79 3.38
N LYS A 46 8.94 2.48 3.07
CA LYS A 46 9.21 2.00 1.72
C LYS A 46 8.14 2.41 0.71
N LEU A 47 6.88 2.42 1.11
CA LEU A 47 5.78 2.90 0.26
C LEU A 47 5.91 4.41 0.00
N LYS A 48 6.26 5.20 1.02
CA LYS A 48 6.54 6.64 0.87
C LYS A 48 7.72 6.90 -0.06
N GLU A 49 8.78 6.09 0.02
CA GLU A 49 9.92 6.18 -0.89
C GLU A 49 9.52 5.90 -2.35
N LEU A 50 8.76 4.84 -2.59
CA LEU A 50 8.23 4.52 -3.92
C LEU A 50 7.28 5.60 -4.45
N ALA A 51 6.47 6.19 -3.57
CA ALA A 51 5.59 7.29 -3.91
C ALA A 51 6.38 8.54 -4.31
N LYS A 52 7.41 8.88 -3.52
CA LYS A 52 8.31 10.01 -3.79
C LYS A 52 9.12 9.82 -5.07
N ALA A 53 9.47 8.58 -5.39
CA ALA A 53 10.11 8.21 -6.66
C ALA A 53 9.15 8.24 -7.86
N GLY A 54 7.85 8.45 -7.65
CA GLY A 54 6.83 8.52 -8.70
C GLY A 54 6.38 7.16 -9.23
N HIS A 55 6.73 6.05 -8.57
CA HIS A 55 6.31 4.72 -8.98
C HIS A 55 4.87 4.40 -8.60
N LEU A 56 4.34 5.10 -7.60
CA LEU A 56 2.97 4.92 -7.13
C LEU A 56 2.42 6.19 -6.50
N LYS A 57 1.10 6.26 -6.36
CA LYS A 57 0.43 7.30 -5.55
C LYS A 57 -0.18 6.65 -4.31
N MET A 58 0.08 7.24 -3.15
CA MET A 58 -0.53 6.85 -1.88
C MET A 58 -1.79 7.70 -1.64
N HIS A 59 -2.92 7.05 -1.42
CA HIS A 59 -4.18 7.71 -1.06
C HIS A 59 -4.53 7.38 0.38
N ARG A 60 -4.90 8.38 1.18
CA ARG A 60 -5.50 8.17 2.51
C ARG A 60 -6.98 7.91 2.33
N LEU A 61 -7.45 6.72 2.69
CA LEU A 61 -8.85 6.31 2.50
C LEU A 61 -9.78 6.66 3.67
N ASP A 62 -9.24 7.03 4.83
CA ASP A 62 -10.03 7.54 5.96
C ASP A 62 -10.06 9.08 6.04
N ASP A 63 -11.23 9.61 6.38
CA ASP A 63 -11.49 11.03 6.74
C ASP A 63 -11.35 11.22 8.27
N ASP A 64 -11.41 10.13 9.04
CA ASP A 64 -11.09 10.12 10.47
C ASP A 64 -9.56 10.10 10.62
N ASN A 65 -9.05 10.98 11.46
CA ASN A 65 -7.64 11.37 11.56
C ASN A 65 -6.76 10.28 12.22
N ASP A 66 -7.07 9.00 11.98
CA ASP A 66 -6.38 7.85 12.56
C ASP A 66 -5.24 7.40 11.63
N GLU A 67 -4.04 7.79 12.02
CA GLU A 67 -2.78 7.61 11.32
C GLU A 67 -2.32 6.14 11.21
N HIS A 68 -3.06 5.20 11.81
CA HIS A 68 -2.81 3.77 11.74
C HIS A 68 -3.84 2.98 10.92
N ASP A 69 -5.03 3.54 10.65
CA ASP A 69 -6.06 2.98 9.76
C ASP A 69 -5.92 3.51 8.32
N VAL A 70 -4.67 3.77 7.93
CA VAL A 70 -4.35 4.21 6.58
C VAL A 70 -4.53 3.01 5.65
N LEU A 71 -5.74 2.83 5.14
CA LEU A 71 -5.97 2.19 3.86
C LEU A 71 -5.18 3.03 2.81
N VAL A 72 -3.89 2.73 2.67
CA VAL A 72 -3.04 3.30 1.62
C VAL A 72 -3.51 2.65 0.34
N GLY A 73 -4.34 3.35 -0.43
CA GLY A 73 -4.59 2.96 -1.81
C GLY A 73 -3.34 3.21 -2.63
N VAL A 74 -2.75 2.15 -3.20
CA VAL A 74 -1.67 2.28 -4.19
C VAL A 74 -2.28 2.23 -5.59
N SER A 75 -2.23 3.34 -6.33
CA SER A 75 -2.58 3.38 -7.76
C SER A 75 -1.31 3.51 -8.61
N PHE A 76 -1.24 2.75 -9.69
CA PHE A 76 -0.18 2.83 -10.70
C PHE A 76 -0.63 3.76 -11.84
N ASP A 77 0.30 4.55 -12.38
CA ASP A 77 0.09 5.31 -13.63
C ASP A 77 0.26 4.37 -14.84
#